data_AF-A0A0P9EA01-F1
#
_entry.id   AF-A0A0P9EA01-F1
#
_cell.length_a   1.000
_cell.length_b   1.000
_cell.length_c   1.000
_cell.angle_alpha   90.00
_cell.angle_beta   90.00
_cell.angle_gamma   90.00
#
_symmetry.space_group_name_H-M   'P 1'
#
loop_
_entity.id
_entity.type
_entity.pdbx_description
1 polymer ?
#
loop_
_entity_poly.entity_id
_entity_poly.type
_entity_poly.pdbx_seq_one_letter_code
_entity_poly.pdbx_strand_id
1 'polypeptide(L)'
;LFLGQRTNLLAVLSMAVAILGAAMIGWGDWGLTGEALLGDLLSLLGTAAMAVQILLAKSMLKRIPAFVFSFFVFVLAALVLAVYNLAAGLPFTGYDSREWGIFLLLAVVPTLFGHYLFNWLLKYMRPESVSMSVLGEPLGATILAYLLLGESITWMQAAAGFVLLSGVWMFLRSNEREAVAAQTGKTEMT
;
A
#
# COMPACT_ATOMS: atom_id res chain seq x y z
N LEU A 1 8.00 -15.97 -10.58
CA LEU A 1 8.34 -17.34 -11.01
C LEU A 1 7.35 -18.44 -10.56
N PHE A 2 6.35 -18.15 -9.70
CA PHE A 2 5.49 -19.19 -9.07
C PHE A 2 3.98 -19.13 -9.40
N LEU A 3 3.59 -18.45 -10.47
CA LEU A 3 2.26 -18.55 -11.07
C LEU A 3 2.47 -18.59 -12.58
N GLY A 4 2.11 -19.71 -13.22
CA GLY A 4 2.32 -20.00 -14.64
C GLY A 4 1.50 -19.13 -15.60
N GLN A 5 1.46 -17.83 -15.38
CA GLN A 5 1.01 -16.87 -16.37
C GLN A 5 2.18 -16.58 -17.31
N ARG A 6 1.92 -16.60 -18.62
CA ARG A 6 2.84 -16.04 -19.61
C ARG A 6 2.90 -14.54 -19.33
N THR A 7 3.82 -14.12 -18.46
CA THR A 7 4.02 -12.70 -18.17
C THR A 7 4.52 -12.05 -19.45
N ASN A 8 3.64 -11.36 -20.16
CA ASN A 8 4.02 -10.57 -21.31
C ASN A 8 5.04 -9.51 -20.87
N LEU A 9 6.12 -9.41 -21.63
CA LEU A 9 7.21 -8.47 -21.38
C LEU A 9 6.68 -7.04 -21.23
N LEU A 10 5.60 -6.69 -21.96
CA LEU A 10 4.92 -5.41 -21.81
C LEU A 10 4.32 -5.19 -20.42
N ALA A 11 3.72 -6.20 -19.82
CA ALA A 11 3.15 -6.10 -18.47
C ALA A 11 4.26 -5.88 -17.43
N VAL A 12 5.39 -6.59 -17.58
CA VAL A 12 6.58 -6.42 -16.71
C VAL A 12 7.17 -5.02 -16.85
N LEU A 13 7.33 -4.53 -18.08
CA LEU A 13 7.82 -3.18 -18.34
C LEU A 13 6.87 -2.11 -17.78
N SER A 14 5.56 -2.31 -17.90
CA SER A 14 4.55 -1.37 -17.38
C SER A 14 4.58 -1.30 -15.84
N MET A 15 4.74 -2.45 -15.17
CA MET A 15 4.95 -2.50 -13.72
C MET A 15 6.24 -1.77 -13.32
N ALA A 16 7.34 -1.99 -14.04
CA ALA A 16 8.61 -1.32 -13.74
C ALA A 16 8.48 0.20 -13.87
N VAL A 17 7.80 0.70 -14.91
CA VAL A 17 7.54 2.14 -15.09
C VAL A 17 6.68 2.70 -13.95
N ALA A 18 5.63 1.99 -13.54
CA ALA A 18 4.77 2.43 -12.45
C ALA A 18 5.53 2.48 -11.11
N ILE A 19 6.38 1.48 -10.83
CA ILE A 19 7.23 1.44 -9.63
C ILE A 19 8.24 2.60 -9.64
N LEU A 20 8.86 2.89 -10.79
CA LEU A 20 9.77 4.02 -10.92
C LEU A 20 9.05 5.36 -10.70
N GLY A 21 7.86 5.53 -11.25
CA GLY A 21 7.02 6.71 -11.01
C GLY A 21 6.70 6.89 -9.52
N ALA A 22 6.31 5.81 -8.84
CA ALA A 22 6.05 5.83 -7.39
C ALA A 22 7.31 6.18 -6.58
N ALA A 23 8.46 5.62 -6.93
CA ALA A 23 9.73 5.95 -6.27
C ALA A 23 10.13 7.41 -6.46
N MET A 24 9.88 7.98 -7.65
CA MET A 24 10.17 9.39 -7.94
C MET A 24 9.31 10.36 -7.13
N ILE A 25 8.06 10.01 -6.78
CA ILE A 25 7.21 10.85 -5.94
C ILE A 25 7.86 11.10 -4.56
N GLY A 26 8.54 10.09 -4.01
CA GLY A 26 9.26 10.18 -2.73
C GLY A 26 10.70 10.69 -2.81
N TRP A 27 11.24 10.91 -4.00
CA TRP A 27 12.67 11.24 -4.20
C TRP A 27 13.02 12.70 -3.83
N GLY A 28 12.05 13.61 -3.81
CA GLY A 28 12.30 15.04 -3.64
C GLY A 28 12.77 15.50 -2.27
N ASP A 29 12.71 14.63 -1.27
CA ASP A 29 12.94 14.97 0.14
C ASP A 29 14.29 14.45 0.67
N TRP A 30 15.32 14.43 -0.17
CA TRP A 30 16.67 14.01 0.22
C TRP A 30 17.37 15.08 1.07
N GLY A 31 17.06 15.10 2.38
CA GLY A 31 17.89 15.76 3.38
C GLY A 31 19.03 14.85 3.82
N LEU A 32 20.29 15.15 3.46
CA LEU A 32 21.46 14.51 4.06
C LEU A 32 21.68 15.03 5.49
N THR A 33 20.72 14.74 6.38
CA THR A 33 20.71 15.16 7.79
C THR A 33 20.70 13.91 8.67
N GLY A 34 21.23 14.00 9.90
CA GLY A 34 21.28 12.85 10.83
C GLY A 34 19.91 12.22 11.12
N GLU A 35 18.84 13.00 11.02
CA GLU A 35 17.45 12.54 11.15
C GLU A 35 17.02 11.60 10.01
N ALA A 36 17.51 11.84 8.78
CA ALA A 36 17.22 10.98 7.63
C ALA A 36 17.84 9.59 7.79
N LEU A 37 19.05 9.50 8.36
CA LEU A 37 19.70 8.21 8.66
C LEU A 37 18.94 7.40 9.72
N LEU A 38 18.40 8.08 10.74
CA LEU A 38 17.56 7.43 11.75
C LEU A 38 16.25 6.94 11.12
N GLY A 39 15.64 7.76 10.27
CA GLY A 39 14.46 7.38 9.48
C GLY A 39 14.69 6.15 8.59
N ASP A 40 15.82 6.10 7.88
CA ASP A 40 16.21 4.94 7.06
C ASP A 40 16.36 3.67 7.89
N LEU A 41 17.02 3.76 9.05
CA LEU A 41 17.17 2.63 9.95
C LEU A 41 15.81 2.15 10.49
N LEU A 42 14.94 3.08 10.90
CA LEU A 42 13.57 2.75 11.35
C LEU A 42 12.75 2.12 10.22
N SER A 43 12.88 2.61 8.99
CA SER A 43 12.19 2.05 7.81
C SER A 43 12.65 0.61 7.52
N LEU A 44 13.96 0.34 7.64
CA LEU A 44 14.51 -1.01 7.51
C LEU A 44 14.00 -1.95 8.61
N LEU A 45 13.98 -1.49 9.87
CA LEU A 45 13.43 -2.26 10.98
C LEU A 45 11.92 -2.51 10.82
N GLY A 46 11.17 -1.50 10.37
CA GLY A 46 9.75 -1.62 10.07
C GLY A 46 9.49 -2.63 8.95
N THR A 47 10.30 -2.60 7.89
CA THR A 47 10.24 -3.56 6.78
C THR A 47 10.58 -4.98 7.24
N ALA A 48 11.58 -5.15 8.10
CA ALA A 48 11.93 -6.44 8.68
C ALA A 48 10.80 -6.98 9.58
N ALA A 49 10.21 -6.12 10.42
CA ALA A 49 9.05 -6.48 11.25
C ALA A 49 7.85 -6.90 10.38
N MET A 50 7.58 -6.17 9.29
CA MET A 50 6.53 -6.51 8.33
C MET A 50 6.78 -7.86 7.65
N ALA A 51 8.03 -8.14 7.27
CA ALA A 51 8.41 -9.44 6.71
C ALA A 51 8.14 -10.58 7.70
N VAL A 52 8.51 -10.40 8.98
CA VAL A 52 8.22 -11.37 10.05
C VAL A 52 6.71 -11.53 10.23
N GLN A 53 5.94 -10.44 10.26
CA GLN A 53 4.49 -10.48 10.35
C GLN A 53 3.88 -11.30 9.21
N ILE A 54 4.32 -11.10 7.95
CA ILE A 54 3.81 -11.83 6.79
C ILE A 54 4.10 -13.33 6.91
N LEU A 55 5.32 -13.70 7.37
CA LEU A 55 5.68 -15.11 7.59
C LEU A 55 4.81 -15.76 8.66
N LEU A 56 4.58 -15.06 9.78
CA LEU A 56 3.68 -15.52 10.85
C LEU A 56 2.24 -15.62 10.36
N ALA A 57 1.73 -14.60 9.67
CA ALA A 57 0.38 -14.58 9.09
C ALA A 57 0.17 -15.78 8.17
N LYS A 58 1.12 -16.08 7.27
CA LYS A 58 1.02 -17.21 6.33
C LYS A 58 0.92 -18.57 7.04
N SER A 59 1.57 -18.73 8.19
CA SER A 59 1.50 -19.96 8.97
C SER A 59 0.20 -20.04 9.78
N MET A 60 -0.17 -18.95 10.46
CA MET A 60 -1.32 -18.92 11.37
C MET A 60 -2.66 -18.90 10.62
N LEU A 61 -2.78 -18.15 9.53
CA LEU A 61 -4.02 -18.04 8.75
C LEU A 61 -4.46 -19.36 8.09
N LYS A 62 -3.59 -20.39 8.06
CA LYS A 62 -3.97 -21.75 7.66
C LYS A 62 -4.77 -22.50 8.73
N ARG A 63 -4.67 -22.07 9.99
CA ARG A 63 -5.23 -22.74 11.17
C ARG A 63 -6.27 -21.91 11.91
N ILE A 64 -6.20 -20.57 11.80
CA ILE A 64 -7.14 -19.65 12.45
C ILE A 64 -7.81 -18.72 11.43
N PRO A 65 -9.05 -18.27 11.69
CA PRO A 65 -9.72 -17.27 10.85
C PRO A 65 -8.95 -15.96 10.81
N ALA A 66 -8.97 -15.27 9.66
CA ALA A 66 -8.28 -13.99 9.48
C ALA A 66 -8.69 -12.92 10.49
N PHE A 67 -9.97 -12.87 10.85
CA PHE A 67 -10.49 -11.95 11.85
C PHE A 67 -9.83 -12.13 13.21
N VAL A 68 -9.64 -13.39 13.65
CA VAL A 68 -9.02 -13.71 14.95
C VAL A 68 -7.54 -13.31 14.94
N PHE A 69 -6.83 -13.60 13.84
CA PHE A 69 -5.45 -13.17 13.67
C PHE A 69 -5.31 -11.64 13.77
N SER A 70 -6.12 -10.88 13.01
CA SER A 70 -6.10 -9.42 13.03
C SER A 70 -6.41 -8.84 14.41
N PHE A 71 -7.36 -9.42 15.15
CA PHE A 71 -7.68 -9.00 16.51
C PHE A 71 -6.46 -9.08 17.44
N PHE A 72 -5.74 -10.20 17.45
CA PHE A 72 -4.54 -10.35 18.29
C PHE A 72 -3.40 -9.43 17.85
N VAL A 73 -3.22 -9.22 16.55
CA VAL A 73 -2.23 -8.27 16.03
C VAL A 73 -2.55 -6.85 16.51
N PHE A 74 -3.81 -6.42 16.47
CA PHE A 74 -4.20 -5.10 16.97
C PHE A 74 -4.07 -4.96 18.48
N VAL A 75 -4.39 -6.00 19.26
CA VAL A 75 -4.17 -6.00 20.71
C VAL A 75 -2.68 -5.88 21.03
N LEU A 76 -1.83 -6.64 20.33
CA LEU A 76 -0.39 -6.56 20.52
C LEU A 76 0.17 -5.18 20.13
N ALA A 77 -0.27 -4.61 19.01
CA ALA A 77 0.10 -3.27 18.59
C ALA A 77 -0.32 -2.20 19.62
N ALA A 78 -1.54 -2.30 20.14
CA ALA A 78 -2.04 -1.41 21.18
C ALA A 78 -1.22 -1.52 22.48
N LEU A 79 -0.84 -2.74 22.89
CA LEU A 79 0.02 -2.96 24.05
C LEU A 79 1.43 -2.38 23.86
N VAL A 80 2.05 -2.60 22.71
CA VAL A 80 3.38 -2.06 22.40
C VAL A 80 3.35 -0.53 22.41
N LEU A 81 2.35 0.09 21.77
CA LEU A 81 2.17 1.54 21.79
C LEU A 81 1.87 2.08 23.20
N ALA A 82 1.11 1.35 24.01
CA ALA A 82 0.84 1.74 25.39
C ALA A 82 2.12 1.73 26.25
N VAL A 83 2.95 0.69 26.12
CA VAL A 83 4.25 0.63 26.80
C VAL A 83 5.17 1.75 26.33
N TYR A 84 5.19 2.05 25.02
CA TYR A 84 5.95 3.16 24.46
C TYR A 84 5.50 4.51 25.05
N ASN A 85 4.20 4.80 25.08
CA ASN A 85 3.67 6.04 25.66
C ASN A 85 4.03 6.16 27.15
N LEU A 86 3.96 5.07 27.90
CA LEU A 86 4.36 5.06 29.31
C LEU A 86 5.85 5.35 29.48
N ALA A 87 6.71 4.72 28.67
CA ALA A 87 8.15 4.92 28.70
C ALA A 87 8.56 6.34 28.26
N ALA A 88 7.85 6.92 27.30
CA ALA A 88 8.05 8.28 26.81
C ALA A 88 7.39 9.36 27.69
N GLY A 89 6.60 8.97 28.71
CA GLY A 89 5.87 9.90 29.56
C GLY A 89 4.74 10.65 28.85
N LEU A 90 4.21 10.09 27.76
CA LEU A 90 3.15 10.71 26.97
C LEU A 90 1.78 10.44 27.61
N PRO A 91 0.90 11.46 27.71
CA PRO A 91 -0.41 11.28 28.29
C PRO A 91 -1.31 10.42 27.39
N PHE A 92 -2.06 9.48 27.98
CA PHE A 92 -3.05 8.67 27.26
C PHE A 92 -4.34 9.43 26.93
N THR A 93 -4.61 10.51 27.66
CA THR A 93 -5.85 11.27 27.64
C THR A 93 -5.55 12.76 27.77
N GLY A 94 -6.50 13.63 27.41
CA GLY A 94 -6.32 15.09 27.46
C GLY A 94 -6.02 15.72 26.11
N TYR A 95 -6.07 14.93 25.03
CA TYR A 95 -6.13 15.45 23.66
C TYR A 95 -7.47 16.15 23.41
N ASP A 96 -7.44 17.17 22.54
CA ASP A 96 -8.62 17.92 22.15
C ASP A 96 -9.68 17.03 21.48
N SER A 97 -10.95 17.45 21.51
CA SER A 97 -12.05 16.67 20.91
C SER A 97 -11.85 16.43 19.41
N ARG A 98 -11.16 17.35 18.72
CA ARG A 98 -10.79 17.20 17.32
C ARG A 98 -9.84 16.03 17.08
N GLU A 99 -8.84 15.84 17.93
CA GLU A 99 -7.83 14.77 17.81
C GLU A 99 -8.46 13.39 18.02
N TRP A 100 -9.39 13.28 18.98
CA TRP A 100 -10.20 12.06 19.14
C TRP A 100 -11.02 11.73 17.89
N GLY A 101 -11.57 12.76 17.24
CA GLY A 101 -12.24 12.61 15.94
C GLY A 101 -11.30 12.07 14.86
N ILE A 102 -10.07 12.59 14.78
CA ILE A 102 -9.05 12.14 13.82
C ILE A 102 -8.64 10.69 14.09
N PHE A 103 -8.39 10.30 15.36
CA PHE A 103 -8.06 8.92 15.71
C PHE A 103 -9.17 7.94 15.35
N LEU A 104 -10.43 8.33 15.59
CA LEU A 104 -11.58 7.50 15.21
C LEU A 104 -11.71 7.39 13.69
N LEU A 105 -11.49 8.49 12.97
CA LEU A 105 -11.51 8.49 11.51
C LEU A 105 -10.41 7.59 10.93
N LEU A 106 -9.19 7.65 11.49
CA LEU A 106 -8.07 6.78 11.12
C LEU A 106 -8.35 5.30 11.41
N ALA A 107 -8.98 4.99 12.54
CA ALA A 107 -9.33 3.62 12.91
C ALA A 107 -10.42 3.01 12.01
N VAL A 108 -11.38 3.82 11.54
CA VAL A 108 -12.51 3.32 10.77
C VAL A 108 -12.24 3.36 9.27
N VAL A 109 -11.72 4.47 8.76
CA VAL A 109 -11.64 4.73 7.31
C VAL A 109 -10.46 3.98 6.67
N PRO A 110 -9.18 4.33 6.91
CA PRO A 110 -8.08 3.64 6.25
C PRO A 110 -7.84 2.23 6.80
N THR A 111 -8.07 1.97 8.10
CA THR A 111 -7.81 0.63 8.67
C THR A 111 -8.96 -0.34 8.42
N LEU A 112 -10.12 -0.17 9.06
CA LEU A 112 -11.21 -1.15 8.93
C LEU A 112 -11.80 -1.19 7.52
N PHE A 113 -12.21 -0.04 6.99
CA PHE A 113 -12.82 0.03 5.67
C PHE A 113 -11.80 -0.27 4.57
N GLY A 114 -10.57 0.24 4.67
CA GLY A 114 -9.49 -0.11 3.74
C GLY A 114 -9.21 -1.60 3.67
N HIS A 115 -9.03 -2.28 4.81
CA HIS A 115 -8.81 -3.74 4.81
C HIS A 115 -10.02 -4.53 4.28
N TYR A 116 -11.24 -4.10 4.61
CA TYR A 116 -12.44 -4.75 4.10
C TYR A 116 -12.57 -4.58 2.59
N LEU A 117 -12.38 -3.36 2.07
CA LEU A 117 -12.46 -3.04 0.65
C LEU A 117 -11.38 -3.79 -0.13
N PHE A 118 -10.15 -3.84 0.38
CA PHE A 118 -9.05 -4.58 -0.25
C PHE A 118 -9.36 -6.08 -0.34
N ASN A 119 -9.84 -6.68 0.74
CA ASN A 119 -10.26 -8.08 0.76
C ASN A 119 -11.48 -8.34 -0.13
N TRP A 120 -12.39 -7.38 -0.24
CA TRP A 120 -13.55 -7.46 -1.13
C TRP A 120 -13.12 -7.39 -2.60
N LEU A 121 -12.24 -6.45 -2.97
CA LEU A 121 -11.69 -6.33 -4.32
C LEU A 121 -10.98 -7.60 -4.77
N LEU A 122 -10.22 -8.27 -3.89
CA LEU A 122 -9.58 -9.56 -4.20
C LEU A 122 -10.57 -10.69 -4.53
N LYS A 123 -11.85 -10.57 -4.16
CA LYS A 123 -12.88 -11.55 -4.54
C LYS A 123 -13.39 -11.35 -5.97
N TYR A 124 -13.32 -10.13 -6.51
CA TYR A 124 -13.91 -9.77 -7.82
C TYR A 124 -12.87 -9.42 -8.87
N MET A 125 -11.65 -9.05 -8.46
CA MET A 125 -10.57 -8.63 -9.36
C MET A 125 -9.38 -9.57 -9.25
N ARG A 126 -8.60 -9.64 -10.33
CA ARG A 126 -7.36 -10.41 -10.35
C ARG A 126 -6.32 -9.79 -9.38
N PRO A 127 -5.53 -10.59 -8.64
CA PRO A 127 -4.56 -10.08 -7.67
C PRO A 127 -3.58 -9.06 -8.25
N GLU A 128 -3.21 -9.19 -9.52
CA GLU A 128 -2.28 -8.30 -10.21
C GLU A 128 -2.89 -6.90 -10.41
N SER A 129 -4.18 -6.81 -10.73
CA SER A 129 -4.91 -5.54 -10.86
C SER A 129 -5.10 -4.84 -9.51
N VAL A 130 -5.40 -5.61 -8.46
CA VAL A 130 -5.51 -5.07 -7.10
C VAL A 130 -4.15 -4.54 -6.62
N SER A 131 -3.07 -5.28 -6.88
CA SER A 131 -1.71 -4.86 -6.53
C SER A 131 -1.29 -3.58 -7.26
N MET A 132 -1.64 -3.43 -8.53
CA MET A 132 -1.36 -2.20 -9.28
C MET A 132 -2.19 -0.99 -8.80
N SER A 133 -3.35 -1.23 -8.18
CA SER A 133 -4.15 -0.16 -7.58
C SER A 133 -3.48 0.42 -6.32
N VAL A 134 -2.69 -0.38 -5.60
CA VAL A 134 -1.90 0.08 -4.43
C VAL A 134 -0.84 1.11 -4.84
N LEU A 135 -0.27 1.00 -6.05
CA LEU A 135 0.62 2.05 -6.58
C LEU A 135 -0.10 3.39 -6.79
N GLY A 136 -1.44 3.42 -6.76
CA GLY A 136 -2.22 4.65 -6.75
C GLY A 136 -2.28 5.35 -5.39
N GLU A 137 -1.95 4.68 -4.29
CA GLU A 137 -1.96 5.26 -2.94
C GLU A 137 -1.05 6.50 -2.80
N PRO A 138 0.22 6.49 -3.26
CA PRO A 138 1.09 7.66 -3.19
C PRO A 138 0.52 8.85 -3.95
N LEU A 139 -0.07 8.61 -5.12
CA LEU A 139 -0.74 9.63 -5.92
C LEU A 139 -1.96 10.21 -5.20
N GLY A 140 -2.83 9.34 -4.68
CA GLY A 140 -3.99 9.76 -3.89
C GLY A 140 -3.57 10.56 -2.67
N ALA A 141 -2.51 10.13 -1.98
CA ALA A 141 -1.94 10.84 -0.84
C ALA A 141 -1.42 12.23 -1.24
N THR A 142 -0.68 12.37 -2.35
CA THR A 142 -0.21 13.69 -2.84
C THR A 142 -1.36 14.62 -3.18
N ILE A 143 -2.41 14.12 -3.85
CA ILE A 143 -3.59 14.93 -4.20
C ILE A 143 -4.35 15.35 -2.93
N LEU A 144 -4.54 14.43 -1.99
CA LEU A 144 -5.21 14.73 -0.72
C LEU A 144 -4.38 15.69 0.14
N ALA A 145 -3.06 15.58 0.15
CA ALA A 145 -2.17 16.52 0.84
C ALA A 145 -2.31 17.94 0.27
N TYR A 146 -2.36 18.06 -1.06
CA TYR A 146 -2.63 19.34 -1.72
C TYR A 146 -4.01 19.93 -1.34
N LEU A 147 -5.06 19.11 -1.37
CA LEU A 147 -6.43 19.57 -1.14
C LEU A 147 -6.76 19.84 0.33
N LEU A 148 -6.27 18.99 1.25
CA LEU A 148 -6.64 19.00 2.67
C LEU A 148 -5.61 19.68 3.56
N LEU A 149 -4.31 19.53 3.24
CA LEU A 149 -3.21 20.10 4.03
C LEU A 149 -2.66 21.39 3.40
N GLY A 150 -3.02 21.69 2.15
CA GLY A 150 -2.54 22.88 1.43
C GLY A 150 -1.07 22.80 1.02
N GLU A 151 -0.49 21.60 0.99
CA GLU A 151 0.89 21.39 0.55
C GLU A 151 1.04 21.68 -0.94
N SER A 152 2.13 22.33 -1.35
CA SER A 152 2.37 22.62 -2.77
C SER A 152 2.91 21.40 -3.51
N ILE A 153 2.26 21.01 -4.61
CA ILE A 153 2.76 19.96 -5.49
C ILE A 153 3.92 20.51 -6.32
N THR A 154 5.10 19.90 -6.17
CA THR A 154 6.27 20.25 -6.98
C THR A 154 6.12 19.76 -8.42
N TRP A 155 6.81 20.41 -9.36
CA TRP A 155 6.79 19.97 -10.76
C TRP A 155 7.33 18.54 -10.94
N MET A 156 8.26 18.13 -10.06
CA MET A 156 8.81 16.78 -10.03
C MET A 156 7.77 15.75 -9.57
N GLN A 157 6.99 16.04 -8.51
CA GLN A 157 5.89 15.17 -8.07
C GLN A 157 4.80 15.05 -9.13
N ALA A 158 4.48 16.14 -9.84
CA ALA A 158 3.52 16.12 -10.94
C ALA A 158 4.01 15.24 -12.11
N ALA A 159 5.28 15.38 -12.50
CA ALA A 159 5.89 14.54 -13.54
C ALA A 159 5.95 13.06 -13.12
N ALA A 160 6.36 12.78 -11.88
CA ALA A 160 6.40 11.43 -11.31
C ALA A 160 5.00 10.79 -11.26
N GLY A 161 3.98 11.57 -10.87
CA GLY A 161 2.59 11.15 -10.90
C GLY A 161 2.09 10.80 -12.30
N PHE A 162 2.48 11.58 -13.32
CA PHE A 162 2.16 11.27 -14.72
C PHE A 162 2.81 9.97 -15.19
N VAL A 163 4.10 9.76 -14.85
CA VAL A 163 4.82 8.52 -15.17
C VAL A 163 4.13 7.32 -14.50
N LEU A 164 3.77 7.44 -13.22
CA LEU A 164 3.05 6.40 -12.49
C LEU A 164 1.71 6.05 -13.15
N LEU A 165 0.87 7.05 -13.44
CA LEU A 165 -0.43 6.84 -14.10
C LEU A 165 -0.28 6.20 -15.48
N SER A 166 0.72 6.61 -16.26
CA SER A 166 0.98 6.02 -17.57
C SER A 166 1.38 4.53 -17.47
N GLY A 167 2.21 4.17 -16.50
CA GLY A 167 2.60 2.77 -16.23
C GLY A 167 1.40 1.90 -15.81
N VAL A 168 0.55 2.41 -14.92
CA VAL A 168 -0.68 1.71 -14.49
C VAL A 168 -1.65 1.53 -15.66
N TRP A 169 -1.84 2.58 -16.48
CA TRP A 169 -2.71 2.51 -17.65
C TRP A 169 -2.22 1.50 -18.70
N MET A 170 -0.92 1.51 -19.01
CA MET A 170 -0.30 0.54 -19.92
C MET A 170 -0.43 -0.89 -19.40
N PHE A 171 -0.30 -1.09 -18.09
CA PHE A 171 -0.48 -2.40 -17.48
C PHE A 171 -1.91 -2.91 -17.62
N LEU A 172 -2.90 -2.10 -17.25
CA LEU A 172 -4.32 -2.46 -17.36
C LEU A 172 -4.67 -2.84 -18.81
N ARG A 173 -4.21 -2.04 -19.78
CA ARG A 173 -4.49 -2.27 -21.20
C ARG A 173 -3.78 -3.51 -21.77
N SER A 174 -2.57 -3.83 -21.31
CA SER A 174 -1.86 -5.03 -21.75
C SER A 174 -2.51 -6.30 -21.20
N ASN A 175 -2.97 -6.27 -19.94
CA ASN A 175 -3.65 -7.40 -19.30
C ASN A 175 -5.05 -7.67 -19.90
N GLU A 176 -5.78 -6.62 -20.30
CA GLU A 176 -7.05 -6.76 -21.03
C GLU A 176 -6.86 -7.43 -22.39
N ARG A 177 -5.83 -7.02 -23.16
CA ARG A 177 -5.53 -7.60 -24.48
C ARG A 177 -5.17 -9.09 -24.38
N GLU A 178 -4.44 -9.48 -23.35
CA GLU A 178 -4.14 -10.89 -23.09
C GLU A 178 -5.39 -11.69 -22.70
N ALA A 179 -6.28 -11.11 -21.88
CA ALA A 179 -7.53 -11.75 -21.50
C ALA A 179 -8.43 -12.00 -22.72
N VAL A 180 -8.51 -11.06 -23.66
CA VAL A 180 -9.28 -11.19 -24.90
C VAL A 180 -8.65 -12.23 -25.84
N ALA A 181 -7.33 -12.17 -26.07
CA ALA A 181 -6.64 -13.13 -26.94
C ALA A 181 -6.77 -14.59 -26.44
N ALA A 182 -6.75 -14.81 -25.12
CA ALA A 182 -6.93 -16.13 -24.52
C ALA A 182 -8.36 -16.68 -24.67
N GLN A 183 -9.38 -15.83 -24.81
CA GLN A 183 -10.77 -16.24 -25.06
C GLN A 183 -11.01 -16.57 -26.53
N THR A 184 -10.45 -15.80 -27.46
CA THR A 184 -10.60 -16.04 -28.90
C THR A 184 -9.94 -17.36 -29.31
N GLY A 185 -8.74 -17.67 -28.81
CA GLY A 185 -8.05 -18.92 -29.13
C GLY A 185 -8.72 -20.19 -28.58
N LYS A 186 -9.57 -20.08 -27.54
CA LYS A 186 -10.39 -21.20 -27.06
C LYS A 186 -11.63 -21.43 -27.92
N THR A 187 -12.14 -20.40 -28.58
CA THR A 187 -13.36 -20.46 -29.40
C THR A 187 -13.06 -21.05 -30.79
N GLU A 188 -11.84 -20.93 -31.30
CA GLU A 188 -11.43 -21.55 -32.57
C GLU A 188 -11.01 -23.04 -32.45
N MET A 189 -10.89 -23.58 -31.23
CA MET A 189 -10.53 -24.99 -30.98
C MET A 189 -11.74 -25.88 -30.60
N THR A 190 -12.96 -25.33 -30.60
CA THR A 190 -14.23 -26.03 -30.37
C THR A 190 -15.07 -26.00 -31.63
#